data_AF-G8RKD1-F1
#
_entry.id   AF-G8RKD1-F1
#
_cell.length_a   1.000
_cell.length_b   1.000
_cell.length_c   1.000
_cell.angle_alpha   90.00
_cell.angle_beta   90.00
_cell.angle_gamma   90.00
#
_symmetry.space_group_name_H-M   'P 1'
#
loop_
_entity.id
_entity.type
_entity.pdbx_description
1 polymer ?
#
loop_
_entity_poly.entity_id
_entity_poly.type
_entity_poly.pdbx_seq_one_letter_code
_entity_poly.pdbx_strand_id
1 'polypeptide(L)'
;MALAVVRDLREHRVPTSEEELADFETDVLAGFVLARASAGLVDSTIRNDTNHLELIRDWFGRPLWEMQPADADVYFGTVLRDANPSTRTGRAAALAVYFQFLELRTGTH
;
A
#
# COMPACT_ATOMS: atom_id res chain seq x y z
N MET A 1 33.90 -26.71 -9.88
CA MET A 1 33.00 -26.13 -8.85
C MET A 1 32.26 -24.97 -9.51
N ALA A 2 31.04 -25.21 -10.00
CA ALA A 2 30.23 -24.18 -10.64
C ALA A 2 29.33 -23.56 -9.55
N LEU A 3 29.47 -22.26 -9.29
CA LEU A 3 28.56 -21.54 -8.42
C LEU A 3 27.15 -21.58 -9.05
N ALA A 4 26.14 -21.94 -8.25
CA ALA A 4 24.76 -21.81 -8.67
C ALA A 4 24.47 -20.33 -8.99
N VAL A 5 23.87 -20.06 -10.15
CA VAL A 5 23.39 -18.73 -10.52
C VAL A 5 22.28 -18.37 -9.53
N VAL A 6 22.63 -17.59 -8.50
CA VAL A 6 21.66 -16.93 -7.64
C VAL A 6 21.00 -15.86 -8.49
N ARG A 7 19.84 -16.19 -9.06
CA ARG A 7 18.98 -15.20 -9.72
C ARG A 7 18.56 -14.18 -8.66
N ASP A 8 18.66 -12.91 -9.02
CA ASP A 8 18.46 -11.79 -8.10
C ASP A 8 17.07 -11.90 -7.44
N LEU A 9 17.05 -11.95 -6.11
CA LEU A 9 15.82 -12.01 -5.30
C LEU A 9 14.94 -10.75 -5.45
N ARG A 10 15.47 -9.69 -6.07
CA ARG A 10 14.79 -8.41 -6.31
C ARG A 10 14.15 -8.33 -7.69
N GLU A 11 14.22 -9.39 -8.51
CA GLU A 11 13.44 -9.46 -9.74
C GLU A 11 11.96 -9.46 -9.35
N HIS A 12 11.31 -8.29 -9.49
CA HIS A 12 9.88 -8.12 -9.41
C HIS A 12 9.22 -8.99 -10.48
N ARG A 13 8.88 -10.23 -10.11
CA ARG A 13 8.04 -11.08 -10.95
C ARG A 13 6.65 -10.47 -10.95
N VAL A 14 6.17 -10.06 -12.12
CA VAL A 14 4.77 -9.68 -12.31
C VAL A 14 3.92 -10.89 -11.91
N PRO A 15 2.97 -10.76 -10.97
CA PRO A 15 2.05 -11.84 -10.61
C PRO A 15 1.34 -12.34 -11.86
N THR A 16 1.37 -13.66 -12.07
CA THR A 16 0.78 -14.32 -13.24
C THR A 16 -0.56 -14.98 -12.93
N SER A 17 -0.98 -15.03 -11.66
CA SER A 17 -2.28 -15.51 -11.19
C SER A 17 -2.90 -14.59 -10.12
N GLU A 18 -4.20 -14.77 -9.85
CA GLU A 18 -4.91 -14.05 -8.77
C GLU A 18 -4.36 -14.38 -7.38
N GLU A 19 -3.94 -15.63 -7.16
CA GLU A 19 -3.30 -16.08 -5.91
C GLU A 19 -1.94 -15.40 -5.71
N GLU A 20 -1.09 -15.38 -6.75
CA GLU A 20 0.19 -14.68 -6.70
C GLU A 20 0.01 -13.17 -6.47
N LEU A 21 -1.08 -12.58 -6.99
CA LEU A 21 -1.41 -11.17 -6.77
C LEU A 21 -1.82 -10.91 -5.32
N ALA A 22 -2.64 -11.78 -4.73
CA ALA A 22 -3.05 -11.70 -3.33
C ALA A 22 -1.89 -11.89 -2.36
N ASP A 23 -1.00 -12.84 -2.66
CA ASP A 23 0.24 -13.05 -1.90
C ASP A 23 1.15 -11.82 -1.99
N PHE A 24 1.29 -11.24 -3.18
CA PHE A 24 2.04 -10.01 -3.38
C PHE A 24 1.41 -8.84 -2.61
N GLU A 25 0.09 -8.69 -2.63
CA GLU A 25 -0.64 -7.67 -1.85
C GLU A 25 -0.35 -7.81 -0.36
N THR A 26 -0.35 -9.04 0.14
CA THR A 26 -0.02 -9.37 1.53
C THR A 26 1.43 -9.01 1.86
N ASP A 27 2.40 -9.36 1.01
CA ASP A 27 3.81 -9.00 1.18
C ASP A 27 4.03 -7.49 1.19
N VAL A 28 3.38 -6.76 0.27
CA VAL A 28 3.43 -5.28 0.23
C VAL A 28 2.94 -4.69 1.55
N LEU A 29 1.80 -5.17 2.05
CA LEU A 29 1.21 -4.66 3.29
C LEU A 29 2.05 -5.03 4.52
N ALA A 30 2.63 -6.23 4.56
CA ALA A 30 3.56 -6.64 5.61
C ALA A 30 4.82 -5.76 5.62
N GLY A 31 5.37 -5.45 4.44
CA GLY A 31 6.49 -4.52 4.28
C GLY A 31 6.14 -3.10 4.76
N PHE A 32 4.94 -2.62 4.46
CA PHE A 32 4.46 -1.34 4.96
C PHE A 32 4.38 -1.32 6.49
N VAL A 33 3.78 -2.34 7.11
CA VAL A 33 3.70 -2.49 8.57
C VAL A 33 5.09 -2.49 9.20
N LEU A 34 6.03 -3.24 8.62
CA LEU A 34 7.42 -3.29 9.09
C LEU A 34 8.09 -1.91 8.98
N ALA A 35 7.88 -1.18 7.89
CA ALA A 35 8.42 0.16 7.70
C ALA A 35 7.88 1.15 8.75
N ARG A 36 6.57 1.09 9.06
CA ARG A 36 5.95 1.92 10.11
C ARG A 36 6.49 1.55 11.50
N ALA A 37 6.60 0.27 11.82
CA ALA A 37 7.19 -0.18 13.08
C ALA A 37 8.66 0.28 13.22
N SER A 38 9.44 0.19 12.14
CA SER A 38 10.84 0.64 12.09
C SER A 38 10.98 2.15 12.25
N ALA A 39 9.98 2.91 11.81
CA ALA A 39 9.89 4.35 12.05
C ALA A 39 9.39 4.71 13.47
N GLY A 40 9.20 3.73 14.37
CA GLY A 40 8.84 3.94 15.77
C GLY A 40 7.36 4.20 16.02
N LEU A 41 6.49 3.89 15.04
CA LEU A 41 5.05 4.05 15.21
C LEU A 41 4.49 2.95 16.10
N VAL A 42 3.54 3.33 16.97
CA VAL A 42 2.84 2.40 17.86
C VAL A 42 1.78 1.59 17.11
N ASP A 43 1.47 0.39 17.63
CA ASP A 43 0.53 -0.56 17.04
C ASP A 43 -0.85 0.04 16.71
N SER A 44 -1.36 0.94 17.56
CA SER A 44 -2.66 1.58 17.32
C SER A 44 -2.64 2.47 16.09
N THR A 45 -1.54 3.18 15.84
CA THR A 45 -1.36 4.01 14.65
C THR A 45 -1.24 3.14 13.40
N ILE A 46 -0.41 2.09 13.46
CA ILE A 46 -0.23 1.14 12.35
C ILE A 46 -1.56 0.48 11.99
N ARG A 47 -2.32 0.03 13.00
CA ARG A 47 -3.66 -0.54 12.82
C ARG A 47 -4.62 0.46 12.18
N ASN A 48 -4.58 1.72 12.58
CA ASN A 48 -5.44 2.73 11.98
C ASN A 48 -5.08 2.99 10.50
N ASP A 49 -3.78 3.02 10.18
CA ASP A 49 -3.32 3.13 8.79
C ASP A 49 -3.82 1.94 7.95
N THR A 50 -3.61 0.70 8.42
CA THR A 50 -4.05 -0.50 7.68
C THR A 50 -5.56 -0.55 7.51
N ASN A 51 -6.34 -0.21 8.54
CA ASN A 51 -7.80 -0.16 8.44
C ASN A 51 -8.27 0.89 7.42
N HIS A 52 -7.60 2.05 7.37
CA HIS A 52 -7.90 3.07 6.36
C HIS A 52 -7.59 2.57 4.95
N LEU A 53 -6.45 1.91 4.75
CA LEU A 53 -6.05 1.36 3.46
C LEU A 53 -7.00 0.25 2.98
N GLU A 54 -7.36 -0.69 3.86
CA GLU A 54 -8.34 -1.76 3.58
C GLU A 54 -9.66 -1.17 3.07
N LEU A 55 -10.21 -0.21 3.80
CA LEU A 55 -11.46 0.42 3.39
C LEU A 55 -11.33 1.23 2.08
N ILE A 56 -10.13 1.66 1.65
CA ILE A 56 -9.93 2.31 0.33
C ILE A 56 -9.87 1.22 -0.73
N ARG A 57 -9.15 0.14 -0.44
CA ARG A 57 -8.99 -1.03 -1.31
C ARG A 57 -10.33 -1.69 -1.63
N ASP A 58 -11.21 -1.80 -0.65
CA ASP A 58 -12.58 -2.31 -0.80
C ASP A 58 -13.41 -1.46 -1.76
N TRP A 59 -13.29 -0.13 -1.67
CA TRP A 59 -13.97 0.77 -2.58
C TRP A 59 -13.36 0.73 -3.99
N PHE A 60 -12.02 0.72 -4.07
CA PHE A 60 -11.30 0.83 -5.35
C PHE A 60 -11.41 -0.45 -6.19
N GLY A 61 -11.55 -1.62 -5.56
CA GLY A 61 -11.78 -2.89 -6.24
C GLY A 61 -10.52 -3.48 -6.93
N ARG A 62 -9.42 -2.72 -7.01
CA ARG A 62 -8.11 -3.16 -7.52
C ARG A 62 -7.00 -2.90 -6.48
N PRO A 63 -5.82 -3.52 -6.61
CA PRO A 63 -4.72 -3.26 -5.69
C PRO A 63 -4.37 -1.76 -5.61
N LEU A 64 -4.08 -1.26 -4.41
CA LEU A 64 -3.91 0.18 -4.18
C LEU A 64 -2.72 0.78 -4.96
N TRP A 65 -1.68 0.01 -5.27
CA TRP A 65 -0.56 0.50 -6.09
C TRP A 65 -0.95 0.81 -7.55
N GLU A 66 -2.12 0.33 -8.01
CA GLU A 66 -2.63 0.68 -9.34
C GLU A 66 -3.41 2.00 -9.36
N MET A 67 -3.74 2.54 -8.18
CA MET A 67 -4.56 3.75 -8.03
C MET A 67 -3.82 4.98 -8.57
N GLN A 68 -4.50 5.74 -9.42
CA GLN A 68 -3.97 6.98 -9.99
C GLN A 68 -4.45 8.20 -9.20
N PRO A 69 -3.81 9.38 -9.36
CA PRO A 69 -4.26 10.61 -8.72
C PRO A 69 -5.75 10.94 -9.00
N ALA A 70 -6.22 10.68 -10.22
CA ALA A 70 -7.62 10.87 -10.58
C ALA A 70 -8.58 9.97 -9.79
N ASP A 71 -8.18 8.74 -9.46
CA ASP A 71 -8.98 7.84 -8.63
C ASP A 71 -9.04 8.36 -7.18
N ALA A 72 -7.95 8.93 -6.67
CA ALA A 72 -7.92 9.57 -5.35
C ALA A 72 -8.82 10.81 -5.30
N ASP A 73 -8.79 11.63 -6.35
CA ASP A 73 -9.67 12.80 -6.45
C ASP A 73 -11.15 12.39 -6.45
N VAL A 74 -11.50 11.31 -7.16
CA VAL A 74 -12.86 10.76 -7.11
C VAL A 74 -13.18 10.26 -5.70
N TYR A 75 -12.29 9.50 -5.07
CA TYR A 75 -12.51 8.96 -3.74
C TYR A 75 -12.74 10.05 -2.70
N PHE A 76 -11.85 11.02 -2.60
CA PHE A 76 -11.94 12.09 -1.60
C PHE A 76 -12.98 13.16 -1.97
N GLY A 77 -13.20 13.41 -3.25
CA GLY A 77 -14.14 14.39 -3.75
C GLY A 77 -15.60 13.93 -3.76
N THR A 78 -15.85 12.62 -3.82
CA THR A 78 -17.20 12.06 -3.88
C THR A 78 -17.52 11.16 -2.69
N VAL A 79 -16.72 10.11 -2.44
CA VAL A 79 -17.02 9.08 -1.44
C VAL A 79 -16.84 9.59 -0.02
N LEU A 80 -15.76 10.35 0.23
CA LEU A 80 -15.49 10.95 1.54
C LEU A 80 -15.90 12.43 1.63
N ARG A 81 -16.73 12.91 0.69
CA ARG A 81 -17.13 14.32 0.66
C ARG A 81 -17.81 14.76 1.95
N ASP A 82 -18.75 13.94 2.44
CA ASP A 82 -19.57 14.22 3.62
C ASP A 82 -19.05 13.52 4.88
N ALA A 83 -17.88 12.88 4.80
CA ALA A 83 -17.26 12.25 5.94
C ALA A 83 -16.77 13.31 6.96
N ASN A 84 -16.65 12.90 8.23
CA ASN A 84 -16.05 13.76 9.24
C ASN A 84 -14.64 14.20 8.80
N PRO A 85 -14.25 15.48 8.99
CA PRO A 85 -12.92 15.97 8.66
C PRO A 85 -11.78 15.08 9.19
N SER A 86 -11.89 14.53 10.40
CA SER A 86 -10.87 13.66 10.98
C SER A 86 -10.74 12.34 10.21
N THR A 87 -11.85 11.74 9.80
CA THR A 87 -11.87 10.52 8.97
C THR A 87 -11.23 10.78 7.61
N ARG A 88 -11.55 11.92 6.98
CA ARG A 88 -10.97 12.30 5.69
C ARG A 88 -9.46 12.50 5.80
N THR A 89 -9.00 13.21 6.83
CA THR A 89 -7.57 13.43 7.07
C THR A 89 -6.85 12.12 7.38
N GLY A 90 -7.41 11.24 8.21
CA GLY A 90 -6.82 9.94 8.53
C GLY A 90 -6.65 9.06 7.28
N ARG A 91 -7.68 8.99 6.44
CA ARG A 91 -7.65 8.28 5.14
C ARG A 91 -6.59 8.84 4.19
N ALA A 92 -6.54 10.17 4.04
CA ALA A 92 -5.57 10.83 3.17
C ALA A 92 -4.14 10.62 3.66
N ALA A 93 -3.90 10.72 4.97
CA ALA A 93 -2.59 10.49 5.56
C ALA A 93 -2.12 9.05 5.37
N ALA A 94 -2.98 8.06 5.63
CA ALA A 94 -2.64 6.65 5.42
C ALA A 94 -2.28 6.37 3.95
N LEU A 95 -3.07 6.89 3.00
CA LEU A 95 -2.83 6.71 1.57
C LEU A 95 -1.52 7.38 1.13
N ALA A 96 -1.24 8.60 1.59
CA ALA A 96 0.00 9.32 1.27
C ALA A 96 1.25 8.57 1.76
N VAL A 97 1.23 8.10 3.02
CA VAL A 97 2.36 7.35 3.59
C VAL A 97 2.55 6.00 2.89
N TYR A 98 1.45 5.35 2.47
CA TYR A 98 1.51 4.12 1.70
C TYR A 98 2.21 4.32 0.35
N PHE A 99 1.85 5.36 -0.41
CA PHE A 99 2.51 5.65 -1.69
C PHE A 99 3.97 6.07 -1.50
N GLN A 100 4.29 6.83 -0.46
CA GLN A 100 5.69 7.12 -0.11
C GLN A 100 6.49 5.84 0.15
N PHE A 101 5.90 4.87 0.86
CA PHE A 101 6.52 3.57 1.07
C PHE A 101 6.74 2.81 -0.25
N LEU A 102 5.76 2.82 -1.16
CA LEU A 102 5.87 2.15 -2.45
C LEU A 102 7.02 2.75 -3.29
N GLU A 103 7.11 4.07 -3.37
CA GLU A 103 8.19 4.77 -4.10
C GLU A 103 9.58 4.34 -3.61
N LEU A 104 9.75 4.27 -2.28
CA LEU A 104 11.01 3.82 -1.67
C LEU A 104 11.29 2.33 -1.89
N ARG A 105 10.25 1.49 -1.92
CA ARG A 105 10.37 0.03 -2.14
C ARG A 105 10.76 -0.29 -3.58
N THR A 106 10.18 0.39 -4.56
CA THR A 106 10.40 0.10 -6.00
C THR A 106 11.56 0.89 -6.60
N GLY A 107 12.15 1.83 -5.86
CA GLY A 107 13.34 2.59 -6.28
C GLY A 107 13.06 3.56 -7.44
N THR A 108 11.81 3.97 -7.63
CA THR A 108 11.41 4.88 -8.70
C THR A 108 11.56 6.31 -8.21
N HIS A 109 12.70 6.94 -8.54
CA HIS A 109 12.93 8.39 -8.43
C HIS A 109 12.95 9.02 -9.82
#